data_AF-A0A7W6MIV9-F1
#
_entry.id   AF-A0A7W6MIV9-F1
#
_cell.length_a   1.000
_cell.length_b   1.000
_cell.length_c   1.000
_cell.angle_alpha   90.00
_cell.angle_beta   90.00
_cell.angle_gamma   90.00
#
_symmetry.space_group_name_H-M   'P 1'
#
loop_
_entity.id
_entity.type
_entity.pdbx_description
1 polymer ?
#
loop_
_entity_poly.entity_id
_entity_poly.type
_entity_poly.pdbx_seq_one_letter_code
_entity_poly.pdbx_strand_id
1 'polypeptide(L)'
;MAPIPKPKPSTIAAIDKHYVDEARDWDSLGISVSLAGAECARALFYEFRWASKPEPATGKRQRLFERGQDDEEKMLRDLRAIGVEVWGEQERARAVHGFVRGKLDGIALGLLEAPKTIHVVECKSLNTKGFKAVIKDGVKKAKPLHHAQIQIYMHVLGYDRGYYYIKCADTQEYHSERVEYDVEFCLRLLANLERIIFTDVPPPKISEDPEFYLCRFCKHNSVCHNGLLPRVTCRTCIHFQPERGGDCHVSCARWAKPLSIDEQRAACPAMLFNPAFVPYEQVDVDEEAETITYRKPDGSIWIDGATREEAA
;
A
#
# COMPACT_ATOMS: atom_id res chain seq x y z
N MET A 1 -38.61 1.75 4.95
CA MET A 1 -37.99 0.79 4.02
C MET A 1 -37.08 1.56 3.08
N ALA A 2 -35.82 1.16 2.95
CA ALA A 2 -34.95 1.73 1.92
C ALA A 2 -35.54 1.36 0.54
N PRO A 3 -35.57 2.28 -0.43
CA PRO A 3 -36.09 1.99 -1.76
C PRO A 3 -35.29 0.85 -2.40
N ILE A 4 -36.00 -0.09 -3.06
CA ILE A 4 -35.37 -1.19 -3.80
C ILE A 4 -34.46 -0.58 -4.86
N PRO A 5 -33.16 -0.95 -4.91
CA PRO A 5 -32.24 -0.44 -5.92
C PRO A 5 -32.79 -0.77 -7.31
N LYS A 6 -32.86 0.24 -8.19
CA LYS A 6 -33.22 0.00 -9.58
C LYS A 6 -32.17 -0.93 -10.21
N PRO A 7 -32.59 -1.93 -10.99
CA PRO A 7 -31.66 -2.81 -11.68
C PRO A 7 -30.76 -1.98 -12.61
N LYS A 8 -29.47 -2.29 -12.60
CA LYS A 8 -28.49 -1.66 -13.47
C LYS A 8 -28.74 -2.08 -14.92
N PRO A 9 -28.73 -1.16 -15.91
CA PRO A 9 -28.87 -1.53 -17.31
C PRO A 9 -27.82 -2.57 -17.73
N SER A 10 -28.24 -3.58 -18.49
CA SER A 10 -27.41 -4.74 -18.86
C SER A 10 -26.10 -4.33 -19.56
N THR A 11 -26.15 -3.34 -20.47
CA THR A 11 -24.95 -2.80 -21.13
C THR A 11 -23.93 -2.25 -20.14
N ILE A 12 -24.37 -1.48 -19.13
CA ILE A 12 -23.45 -0.91 -18.12
C ILE A 12 -22.94 -2.01 -17.18
N ALA A 13 -23.74 -3.04 -16.91
CA ALA A 13 -23.28 -4.20 -16.15
C ALA A 13 -22.19 -4.99 -16.91
N ALA A 14 -22.34 -5.17 -18.23
CA ALA A 14 -21.34 -5.82 -19.07
C ALA A 14 -20.03 -5.02 -19.15
N ILE A 15 -20.09 -3.70 -19.29
CA ILE A 15 -18.90 -2.83 -19.25
C ILE A 15 -18.19 -2.94 -17.89
N ASP A 16 -18.92 -2.85 -16.78
CA ASP A 16 -18.31 -2.99 -15.45
C ASP A 16 -17.70 -4.37 -15.24
N LYS A 17 -18.33 -5.43 -15.77
CA LYS A 17 -17.77 -6.78 -15.75
C LYS A 17 -16.46 -6.85 -16.52
N HIS A 18 -16.39 -6.27 -17.73
CA HIS A 18 -15.14 -6.23 -18.50
C HIS A 18 -13.99 -5.60 -17.69
N TYR A 19 -14.22 -4.45 -17.07
CA TYR A 19 -13.22 -3.81 -16.20
C TYR A 19 -12.81 -4.67 -14.99
N VAL A 20 -13.74 -5.44 -14.42
CA VAL A 20 -13.46 -6.34 -13.30
C VAL A 20 -12.67 -7.56 -13.76
N ASP A 21 -13.00 -8.12 -14.92
CA ASP A 21 -12.32 -9.30 -15.49
C ASP A 21 -10.88 -8.96 -15.92
N GLU A 22 -10.64 -7.73 -16.42
CA GLU A 22 -9.30 -7.20 -16.74
C GLU A 22 -8.51 -6.73 -15.52
N ALA A 23 -9.18 -6.58 -14.36
CA ALA A 23 -8.53 -6.10 -13.15
C ALA A 23 -7.50 -7.15 -12.68
N ARG A 24 -6.23 -6.75 -12.71
CA ARG A 24 -5.17 -7.58 -12.16
C ARG A 24 -5.04 -7.27 -10.67
N ASP A 25 -5.47 -8.20 -9.83
CA ASP A 25 -5.27 -8.09 -8.39
C ASP A 25 -3.82 -8.46 -8.06
N TRP A 26 -3.11 -7.57 -7.39
CA TRP A 26 -1.71 -7.79 -7.03
C TRP A 26 -1.50 -7.52 -5.56
N ASP A 27 -1.28 -8.58 -4.81
CA ASP A 27 -0.52 -8.50 -3.58
C ASP A 27 0.83 -7.83 -3.84
N SER A 28 1.04 -6.64 -3.26
CA SER A 28 2.31 -5.93 -3.43
C SER A 28 3.43 -6.69 -2.71
N LEU A 29 4.58 -6.81 -3.36
CA LEU A 29 5.79 -7.38 -2.75
C LEU A 29 6.26 -6.61 -1.50
N GLY A 30 5.85 -5.36 -1.36
CA GLY A 30 6.25 -4.45 -0.28
C GLY A 30 5.24 -3.34 0.00
N ILE A 31 5.63 -2.36 0.79
CA ILE A 31 4.87 -1.14 1.06
C ILE A 31 5.02 -0.18 -0.13
N SER A 32 3.89 0.25 -0.70
CA SER A 32 3.87 1.28 -1.75
C SER A 32 4.37 2.62 -1.19
N VAL A 33 5.19 3.34 -1.96
CA VAL A 33 5.63 4.71 -1.58
C VAL A 33 4.44 5.66 -1.37
N SER A 34 3.33 5.45 -2.09
CA SER A 34 2.09 6.23 -1.89
C SER A 34 1.40 6.01 -0.53
N LEU A 35 1.75 4.93 0.17
CA LEU A 35 1.27 4.59 1.51
C LEU A 35 2.34 4.78 2.58
N ALA A 36 3.62 4.86 2.21
CA ALA A 36 4.76 4.82 3.12
C ALA A 36 4.66 5.83 4.28
N GLY A 37 4.10 7.02 4.03
CA GLY A 37 3.86 8.05 5.04
C GLY A 37 2.59 7.90 5.88
N ALA A 38 1.90 6.74 5.84
CA ALA A 38 0.65 6.54 6.55
C ALA A 38 0.85 6.60 8.07
N GLU A 39 -0.09 7.24 8.76
CA GLU A 39 -0.04 7.46 10.21
C GLU A 39 -0.13 6.13 11.00
N CYS A 40 -0.95 5.19 10.51
CA CYS A 40 -1.17 3.91 11.19
C CYS A 40 -0.09 2.88 10.80
N ALA A 41 0.92 2.72 11.65
CA ALA A 41 1.96 1.71 11.49
C ALA A 41 1.41 0.27 11.42
N ARG A 42 0.34 -0.04 12.18
CA ARG A 42 -0.33 -1.36 12.12
C ARG A 42 -0.95 -1.63 10.75
N ALA A 43 -1.54 -0.62 10.11
CA ALA A 43 -2.07 -0.78 8.76
C ALA A 43 -0.96 -1.07 7.74
N LEU A 44 0.19 -0.38 7.85
CA LEU A 44 1.37 -0.67 7.01
C LEU A 44 1.91 -2.08 7.22
N PHE A 45 1.97 -2.54 8.47
CA PHE A 45 2.33 -3.91 8.81
C PHE A 45 1.38 -4.92 8.15
N TYR A 46 0.06 -4.69 8.26
CA TYR A 46 -0.94 -5.57 7.63
C TYR A 46 -0.94 -5.53 6.11
N GLU A 47 -0.65 -4.37 5.50
CA GLU A 47 -0.44 -4.25 4.06
C GLU A 47 0.75 -5.11 3.63
N PHE A 48 1.90 -4.98 4.31
CA PHE A 48 3.10 -5.75 4.02
C PHE A 48 2.90 -7.25 4.22
N ARG A 49 2.17 -7.64 5.27
CA ARG A 49 1.92 -9.03 5.65
C ARG A 49 0.74 -9.66 4.91
N TRP A 50 0.08 -8.94 4.00
CA TRP A 50 -1.13 -9.38 3.28
C TRP A 50 -2.24 -9.90 4.21
N ALA A 51 -2.38 -9.27 5.38
CA ALA A 51 -3.20 -9.79 6.47
C ALA A 51 -4.69 -9.82 6.13
N SER A 52 -5.15 -8.93 5.24
CA SER A 52 -6.55 -8.87 4.81
C SER A 52 -6.66 -9.20 3.33
N LYS A 53 -7.85 -9.67 2.92
CA LYS A 53 -8.15 -9.84 1.50
C LYS A 53 -8.03 -8.48 0.78
N PRO A 54 -7.53 -8.45 -0.47
CA PRO A 54 -7.62 -7.26 -1.28
C PRO A 54 -9.08 -6.82 -1.40
N GLU A 55 -9.28 -5.51 -1.54
CA GLU A 55 -10.61 -5.00 -1.83
C GLU A 55 -11.02 -5.44 -3.23
N PRO A 56 -12.27 -5.88 -3.43
CA PRO A 56 -12.71 -6.37 -4.73
C PRO A 56 -12.60 -5.26 -5.79
N ALA A 57 -12.17 -5.65 -6.98
CA ALA A 57 -12.23 -4.79 -8.14
C ALA A 57 -13.68 -4.40 -8.43
N THR A 58 -13.88 -3.14 -8.82
CA THR A 58 -15.16 -2.67 -9.34
C THR A 58 -14.90 -1.85 -10.61
N GLY A 59 -15.82 -1.88 -11.58
CA GLY A 59 -15.65 -1.11 -12.82
C GLY A 59 -15.43 0.38 -12.56
N LYS A 60 -16.13 0.94 -11.56
CA LYS A 60 -15.91 2.33 -11.11
C LYS A 60 -14.48 2.57 -10.63
N ARG A 61 -13.93 1.68 -9.80
CA ARG A 61 -12.57 1.82 -9.26
C ARG A 61 -11.52 1.71 -10.37
N GLN A 62 -11.69 0.77 -11.30
CA GLN A 62 -10.74 0.60 -12.40
C GLN A 62 -10.73 1.83 -13.33
N ARG A 63 -11.90 2.38 -13.67
CA ARG A 63 -11.98 3.65 -14.44
C ARG A 63 -11.38 4.84 -13.71
N LEU A 64 -11.43 4.87 -12.37
CA LEU A 64 -10.76 5.92 -11.60
C LEU A 64 -9.24 5.81 -11.68
N PHE A 65 -8.69 4.59 -11.70
CA PHE A 65 -7.27 4.36 -11.92
C PHE A 65 -6.84 4.72 -13.34
N GLU A 66 -7.60 4.29 -14.35
CA GLU A 66 -7.38 4.60 -15.77
C GLU A 66 -7.36 6.12 -15.99
N ARG A 67 -8.38 6.83 -15.50
CA ARG A 67 -8.41 8.30 -15.52
C ARG A 67 -7.17 8.91 -14.87
N GLY A 68 -6.70 8.36 -13.75
CA GLY A 68 -5.50 8.85 -13.08
C GLY A 68 -4.26 8.77 -13.98
N GLN A 69 -4.13 7.69 -14.75
CA GLN A 69 -3.05 7.49 -15.72
C GLN A 69 -3.17 8.44 -16.91
N ASP A 70 -4.38 8.61 -17.46
CA ASP A 70 -4.63 9.59 -18.53
C ASP A 70 -4.29 11.02 -18.09
N ASP A 71 -4.66 11.34 -16.85
CA ASP A 71 -4.42 12.62 -16.22
C ASP A 71 -2.91 12.89 -16.06
N GLU A 72 -2.15 11.90 -15.60
CA GLU A 72 -0.69 11.92 -15.48
C GLU A 72 -0.01 12.11 -16.84
N GLU A 73 -0.35 11.29 -17.84
CA GLU A 73 0.26 11.35 -19.16
C GLU A 73 0.04 12.72 -19.82
N LYS A 74 -1.18 13.25 -19.72
CA LYS A 74 -1.51 14.57 -20.23
C LYS A 74 -0.69 15.66 -19.53
N MET A 75 -0.56 15.60 -18.20
CA MET A 75 0.20 16.59 -17.44
C MET A 75 1.68 16.61 -17.83
N LEU A 76 2.31 15.44 -17.99
CA LEU A 76 3.71 15.37 -18.46
C LEU A 76 3.86 15.84 -19.90
N ARG A 77 2.86 15.58 -20.76
CA ARG A 77 2.81 16.10 -22.13
C ARG A 77 2.71 17.63 -22.16
N ASP A 78 1.92 18.23 -21.27
CA ASP A 78 1.79 19.68 -21.16
C ASP A 78 3.13 20.34 -20.79
N LEU A 79 3.93 19.73 -19.90
CA LEU A 79 5.29 20.18 -19.59
C LEU A 79 6.20 20.15 -20.82
N ARG A 80 6.19 19.04 -21.58
CA ARG A 80 6.97 18.93 -22.81
C ARG A 80 6.57 19.97 -23.86
N ALA A 81 5.28 20.25 -23.98
CA ALA A 81 4.76 21.20 -24.95
C ALA A 81 5.28 22.63 -24.73
N ILE A 82 5.69 22.99 -23.50
CA ILE A 82 6.28 24.29 -23.17
C ILE A 82 7.82 24.26 -23.15
N GLY A 83 8.45 23.17 -23.62
CA GLY A 83 9.91 23.05 -23.73
C GLY A 83 10.61 22.52 -22.47
N VAL A 84 9.86 22.00 -21.49
CA VAL A 84 10.46 21.30 -20.34
C VAL A 84 10.90 19.91 -20.78
N GLU A 85 12.13 19.54 -20.47
CA GLU A 85 12.64 18.18 -20.69
C GLU A 85 12.04 17.26 -19.62
N VAL A 86 11.40 16.16 -20.03
CA VAL A 86 10.80 15.19 -19.11
C VAL A 86 11.24 13.77 -19.49
N TRP A 87 11.80 13.04 -18.52
CA TRP A 87 12.25 11.64 -18.65
C TRP A 87 12.01 10.86 -17.36
N GLY A 88 12.46 9.59 -17.30
CA GLY A 88 12.44 8.79 -16.08
C GLY A 88 11.07 8.29 -15.67
N GLU A 89 10.07 8.37 -16.56
CA GLU A 89 8.76 7.81 -16.29
C GLU A 89 8.88 6.30 -16.00
N GLN A 90 8.14 5.85 -14.98
CA GLN A 90 8.18 4.47 -14.51
C GLN A 90 9.53 4.03 -13.92
N GLU A 91 10.50 4.94 -13.72
CA GLU A 91 11.70 4.64 -12.93
C GLU A 91 11.30 4.14 -11.54
N ARG A 92 12.00 3.09 -11.10
CA ARG A 92 11.63 2.33 -9.91
C ARG A 92 12.38 2.86 -8.71
N ALA A 93 11.69 3.57 -7.82
CA ALA A 93 12.22 3.83 -6.49
C ALA A 93 12.13 2.55 -5.63
N ARG A 94 13.26 2.15 -5.05
CA ARG A 94 13.39 1.00 -4.14
C ARG A 94 14.18 1.43 -2.91
N ALA A 95 13.60 1.24 -1.74
CA ALA A 95 14.24 1.47 -0.45
C ALA A 95 13.94 0.31 0.49
N VAL A 96 14.66 0.24 1.61
CA VAL A 96 14.48 -0.79 2.65
C VAL A 96 14.49 -2.21 2.05
N HIS A 97 15.62 -2.59 1.46
CA HIS A 97 15.80 -3.90 0.80
C HIS A 97 14.74 -4.20 -0.29
N GLY A 98 14.30 -3.15 -1.00
CA GLY A 98 13.29 -3.23 -2.04
C GLY A 98 11.84 -3.25 -1.55
N PHE A 99 11.61 -3.46 -0.26
CA PHE A 99 10.28 -3.57 0.32
C PHE A 99 9.53 -2.24 0.39
N VAL A 100 10.20 -1.10 0.32
CA VAL A 100 9.53 0.19 0.06
C VAL A 100 9.69 0.51 -1.42
N ARG A 101 8.58 0.56 -2.16
CA ARG A 101 8.62 0.55 -3.62
C ARG A 101 7.59 1.46 -4.26
N GLY A 102 8.03 2.17 -5.29
CA GLY A 102 7.18 3.04 -6.09
C GLY A 102 7.66 3.10 -7.53
N LYS A 103 6.93 3.89 -8.31
CA LYS A 103 7.29 4.27 -9.66
C LYS A 103 7.06 5.77 -9.78
N LEU A 104 8.03 6.46 -10.36
CA LEU A 104 7.91 7.88 -10.62
C LEU A 104 6.98 8.14 -11.80
N ASP A 105 6.32 9.28 -11.74
CA ASP A 105 5.58 9.82 -12.87
C ASP A 105 6.59 10.40 -13.87
N GLY A 106 7.62 11.12 -13.39
CA GLY A 106 8.76 11.52 -14.22
C GLY A 106 9.81 12.34 -13.47
N ILE A 107 10.76 12.86 -14.23
CA ILE A 107 11.83 13.78 -13.82
C ILE A 107 11.83 14.91 -14.84
N ALA A 108 11.97 16.15 -14.38
CA ALA A 108 11.92 17.34 -15.22
C ALA A 108 13.15 18.24 -15.07
N LEU A 109 13.57 18.87 -16.18
CA LEU A 109 14.54 19.96 -16.24
C LEU A 109 14.00 21.07 -17.16
N GLY A 110 14.31 22.33 -16.85
CA GLY A 110 13.86 23.45 -17.68
C GLY A 110 12.53 24.06 -17.25
N LEU A 111 12.03 23.76 -16.05
CA LEU A 111 10.88 24.48 -15.48
C LEU A 111 11.16 25.99 -15.47
N LEU A 112 10.20 26.81 -15.89
CA LEU A 112 10.44 28.25 -16.11
C LEU A 112 10.86 28.98 -14.82
N GLU A 113 10.34 28.56 -13.66
CA GLU A 113 10.68 29.10 -12.34
C GLU A 113 12.03 28.59 -11.81
N ALA A 114 12.60 27.54 -12.40
CA ALA A 114 13.90 26.96 -12.01
C ALA A 114 14.60 26.24 -13.19
N PRO A 115 15.03 26.97 -14.24
CA PRO A 115 15.38 26.33 -15.52
C PRO A 115 16.59 25.40 -15.48
N LYS A 116 17.44 25.51 -14.45
CA LYS A 116 18.69 24.75 -14.31
C LYS A 116 18.60 23.63 -13.26
N THR A 117 17.48 23.51 -12.56
CA THR A 117 17.32 22.53 -11.48
C THR A 117 16.55 21.33 -11.99
N ILE A 118 17.00 20.13 -11.62
CA ILE A 118 16.29 18.88 -11.90
C ILE A 118 15.28 18.63 -10.78
N HIS A 119 14.07 18.19 -11.13
CA HIS A 119 13.02 17.88 -10.16
C HIS A 119 12.45 16.50 -10.41
N VAL A 120 12.24 15.71 -9.36
CA VAL A 120 11.31 14.57 -9.45
C VAL A 120 9.88 15.10 -9.59
N VAL A 121 9.11 14.58 -10.55
CA VAL A 121 7.75 15.00 -10.81
C VAL A 121 6.77 14.02 -10.18
N GLU A 122 5.78 14.57 -9.47
CA GLU A 122 4.65 13.82 -8.94
C GLU A 122 3.36 14.52 -9.35
N CYS A 123 2.59 13.85 -10.21
CA CYS A 123 1.33 14.28 -10.78
C CYS A 123 0.16 13.76 -9.93
N LYS A 124 -0.77 14.64 -9.51
CA LYS A 124 -2.01 14.21 -8.86
C LYS A 124 -3.25 14.90 -9.41
N SER A 125 -4.29 14.10 -9.63
CA SER A 125 -5.64 14.58 -9.88
C SER A 125 -6.44 14.60 -8.58
N LEU A 126 -6.90 15.77 -8.15
CA LEU A 126 -7.61 15.98 -6.88
C LEU A 126 -9.01 16.50 -7.12
N ASN A 127 -9.98 16.08 -6.31
CA ASN A 127 -11.26 16.77 -6.26
C ASN A 127 -11.09 18.23 -5.77
N THR A 128 -12.10 19.06 -6.00
CA THR A 128 -12.10 20.48 -5.65
C THR A 128 -11.69 20.75 -4.19
N LYS A 129 -12.16 19.91 -3.24
CA LYS A 129 -11.82 20.04 -1.82
C LYS A 129 -10.33 19.82 -1.57
N GLY A 130 -9.76 18.77 -2.16
CA GLY A 130 -8.34 18.46 -2.04
C GLY A 130 -7.46 19.49 -2.71
N PHE A 131 -7.85 19.97 -3.90
CA PHE A 131 -7.14 21.00 -4.65
C PHE A 131 -7.06 22.32 -3.87
N LYS A 132 -8.20 22.82 -3.34
CA LYS A 132 -8.25 24.03 -2.51
C LYS A 132 -7.44 23.91 -1.22
N ALA A 133 -7.40 22.72 -0.62
CA ALA A 133 -6.60 22.48 0.57
C ALA A 133 -5.09 22.61 0.26
N VAL A 134 -4.63 22.08 -0.88
CA VAL A 134 -3.22 22.22 -1.30
C VAL A 134 -2.88 23.69 -1.53
N ILE A 135 -3.68 24.44 -2.30
CA ILE A 135 -3.44 25.87 -2.55
C ILE A 135 -3.31 26.65 -1.23
N LYS A 136 -4.14 26.33 -0.24
CA LYS A 136 -4.16 27.04 1.05
C LYS A 136 -3.00 26.66 1.97
N ASP A 137 -2.73 25.37 2.11
CA ASP A 137 -1.91 24.81 3.19
C ASP A 137 -0.59 24.17 2.70
N GLY A 138 -0.40 24.03 1.38
CA GLY A 138 0.72 23.33 0.75
C GLY A 138 0.62 21.80 0.87
N VAL A 139 1.36 21.08 0.02
CA VAL A 139 1.34 19.61 -0.03
C VAL A 139 1.71 18.96 1.30
N LYS A 140 2.71 19.50 2.02
CA LYS A 140 3.21 18.93 3.29
C LYS A 140 2.12 18.79 4.35
N LYS A 141 1.23 19.78 4.44
CA LYS A 141 0.13 19.81 5.42
C LYS A 141 -1.17 19.25 4.85
N ALA A 142 -1.53 19.62 3.62
CA ALA A 142 -2.80 19.21 3.02
C ALA A 142 -2.82 17.74 2.57
N LYS A 143 -1.66 17.21 2.16
CA LYS A 143 -1.48 15.86 1.62
C LYS A 143 -0.17 15.21 2.10
N PRO A 144 -0.03 14.90 3.40
CA PRO A 144 1.21 14.35 3.96
C PRO A 144 1.73 13.09 3.26
N LEU A 145 0.83 12.22 2.78
CA LEU A 145 1.19 11.04 1.98
C LEU A 145 1.88 11.39 0.66
N HIS A 146 1.40 12.44 -0.03
CA HIS A 146 2.01 12.88 -1.29
C HIS A 146 3.36 13.52 -1.03
N HIS A 147 3.48 14.32 0.04
CA HIS A 147 4.77 14.85 0.47
C HIS A 147 5.75 13.71 0.79
N ALA A 148 5.34 12.70 1.55
CA ALA A 148 6.16 11.53 1.84
C ALA A 148 6.62 10.79 0.57
N GLN A 149 5.73 10.65 -0.41
CA GLN A 149 6.03 10.04 -1.69
C GLN A 149 7.11 10.80 -2.46
N ILE A 150 6.96 12.12 -2.62
CA ILE A 150 7.94 12.99 -3.29
C ILE A 150 9.30 12.94 -2.57
N GLN A 151 9.29 13.01 -1.24
CA GLN A 151 10.49 12.94 -0.42
C GLN A 151 11.25 11.62 -0.58
N ILE A 152 10.55 10.48 -0.58
CA ILE A 152 11.20 9.18 -0.82
C ILE A 152 11.79 9.11 -2.24
N TYR A 153 11.11 9.63 -3.26
CA TYR A 153 11.65 9.66 -4.62
C TYR A 153 12.92 10.52 -4.73
N MET A 154 12.90 11.72 -4.15
CA MET A 154 14.09 12.57 -4.04
C MET A 154 15.25 11.84 -3.32
N HIS A 155 14.96 11.21 -2.18
CA HIS A 155 15.95 10.47 -1.39
C HIS A 155 16.60 9.33 -2.18
N VAL A 156 15.79 8.49 -2.81
CA VAL A 156 16.26 7.27 -3.49
C VAL A 156 17.05 7.59 -4.75
N LEU A 157 16.66 8.65 -5.48
CA LEU A 157 17.30 9.03 -6.73
C LEU A 157 18.41 10.07 -6.58
N GLY A 158 18.58 10.65 -5.39
CA GLY A 158 19.63 11.64 -5.13
C GLY A 158 19.33 13.03 -5.69
N TYR A 159 18.04 13.40 -5.80
CA TYR A 159 17.63 14.75 -6.19
C TYR A 159 17.25 15.60 -4.98
N ASP A 160 17.48 16.91 -5.07
CA ASP A 160 17.21 17.84 -3.97
C ASP A 160 15.92 18.66 -4.15
N ARG A 161 15.22 18.48 -5.27
CA ARG A 161 13.96 19.15 -5.59
C ARG A 161 12.92 18.20 -6.17
N GLY A 162 11.67 18.48 -5.81
CA GLY A 162 10.48 17.85 -6.35
C GLY A 162 9.55 18.89 -6.97
N TYR A 163 8.80 18.47 -7.98
CA TYR A 163 7.77 19.25 -8.63
C TYR A 163 6.42 18.53 -8.44
N TYR A 164 5.67 19.00 -7.45
CA TYR A 164 4.33 18.49 -7.19
C TYR A 164 3.36 19.19 -8.12
N TYR A 165 2.94 18.49 -9.16
CA TYR A 165 2.06 19.02 -10.18
C TYR A 165 0.66 18.46 -9.97
N ILE A 166 -0.34 19.32 -9.79
CA ILE A 166 -1.69 18.86 -9.54
C ILE A 166 -2.70 19.51 -10.47
N LYS A 167 -3.79 18.78 -10.69
CA LYS A 167 -4.97 19.33 -11.33
C LYS A 167 -6.24 19.12 -10.51
N CYS A 168 -7.17 20.03 -10.67
CA CYS A 168 -8.52 19.89 -10.17
C CYS A 168 -9.32 19.01 -11.13
N ALA A 169 -9.71 17.83 -10.64
CA ALA A 169 -10.52 16.86 -11.35
C ALA A 169 -11.86 17.42 -11.86
N ASP A 170 -12.40 18.44 -11.19
CA ASP A 170 -13.73 19.00 -11.44
C ASP A 170 -13.67 20.26 -12.32
N THR A 171 -12.63 21.09 -12.20
CA THR A 171 -12.52 22.38 -12.92
C THR A 171 -11.43 22.41 -13.99
N GLN A 172 -10.58 21.38 -14.05
CA GLN A 172 -9.41 21.30 -14.94
C GLN A 172 -8.34 22.38 -14.70
N GLU A 173 -8.43 23.12 -13.59
CA GLU A 173 -7.37 24.05 -13.16
C GLU A 173 -6.12 23.28 -12.74
N TYR A 174 -4.96 23.87 -13.02
CA TYR A 174 -3.65 23.35 -12.62
C TYR A 174 -3.07 24.18 -11.47
N HIS A 175 -2.28 23.53 -10.62
CA HIS A 175 -1.45 24.17 -9.59
C HIS A 175 -0.16 23.37 -9.43
N SER A 176 0.93 24.03 -9.07
CA SER A 176 2.19 23.34 -8.81
C SER A 176 2.94 23.92 -7.62
N GLU A 177 3.73 23.07 -6.98
CA GLU A 177 4.60 23.42 -5.87
C GLU A 177 5.99 22.83 -6.10
N ARG A 178 7.04 23.64 -5.85
CA ARG A 178 8.40 23.14 -5.74
C ARG A 178 8.64 22.69 -4.29
N VAL A 179 9.01 21.44 -4.11
CA VAL A 179 9.28 20.82 -2.82
C VAL A 179 10.79 20.70 -2.63
N GLU A 180 11.29 21.06 -1.44
CA GLU A 180 12.69 20.88 -1.08
C GLU A 180 12.91 19.54 -0.38
N TYR A 181 14.04 18.90 -0.69
CA TYR A 181 14.42 17.66 -0.05
C TYR A 181 14.72 17.83 1.45
N ASP A 182 14.10 16.97 2.26
CA ASP A 182 14.22 16.93 3.71
C ASP A 182 14.83 15.58 4.10
N VAL A 183 16.15 15.56 4.24
CA VAL A 183 16.92 14.34 4.56
C VAL A 183 16.54 13.77 5.92
N GLU A 184 16.28 14.61 6.92
CA GLU A 184 15.92 14.16 8.26
C GLU A 184 14.56 13.46 8.26
N PHE A 185 13.58 14.06 7.55
CA PHE A 185 12.28 13.45 7.34
C PHE A 185 12.40 12.07 6.66
N CYS A 186 13.20 11.98 5.59
CA CYS A 186 13.37 10.72 4.84
C CYS A 186 14.00 9.63 5.70
N LEU A 187 15.08 9.94 6.43
CA LEU A 187 15.76 8.97 7.28
C LEU A 187 14.84 8.47 8.40
N ARG A 188 14.07 9.36 9.04
CA ARG A 188 13.08 8.96 10.06
C ARG A 188 11.99 8.06 9.47
N LEU A 189 11.46 8.42 8.31
CA LEU A 189 10.42 7.66 7.64
C LEU A 189 10.90 6.25 7.24
N LEU A 190 12.08 6.16 6.63
CA LEU A 190 12.66 4.89 6.20
C LEU A 190 13.03 3.99 7.38
N ALA A 191 13.59 4.55 8.46
CA ALA A 191 13.86 3.79 9.69
C ALA A 191 12.57 3.24 10.32
N ASN A 192 11.48 4.02 10.31
CA ASN A 192 10.19 3.54 10.80
C ASN A 192 9.61 2.43 9.91
N LEU A 193 9.70 2.56 8.59
CA LEU A 193 9.27 1.53 7.64
C LEU A 193 10.07 0.25 7.78
N GLU A 194 11.39 0.35 7.96
CA GLU A 194 12.26 -0.79 8.23
C GLU A 194 11.84 -1.54 9.50
N ARG A 195 11.60 -0.81 10.60
CA ARG A 195 11.08 -1.42 11.84
C ARG A 195 9.74 -2.12 11.63
N ILE A 196 8.85 -1.56 10.82
CA ILE A 196 7.54 -2.16 10.51
C ILE A 196 7.69 -3.42 9.64
N ILE A 197 8.63 -3.43 8.69
CA ILE A 197 8.86 -4.55 7.77
C ILE A 197 9.45 -5.76 8.52
N PHE A 198 10.42 -5.51 9.42
CA PHE A 198 11.18 -6.58 10.08
C PHE A 198 10.66 -6.97 11.47
N THR A 199 9.57 -6.38 11.97
CA THR A 199 8.90 -6.86 13.20
C THR A 199 8.02 -8.06 12.90
N ASP A 200 7.92 -9.00 13.84
CA ASP A 200 6.95 -10.11 13.80
C ASP A 200 5.66 -9.81 14.57
N VAL A 201 5.67 -8.76 15.40
CA VAL A 201 4.50 -8.34 16.17
C VAL A 201 3.85 -7.12 15.50
N PRO A 202 2.51 -7.11 15.30
CA PRO A 202 1.81 -5.94 14.80
C PRO A 202 2.06 -4.72 15.69
N PRO A 203 2.54 -3.58 15.16
CA PRO A 203 2.67 -2.32 15.91
C PRO A 203 1.36 -1.95 16.62
N PRO A 204 1.32 -1.15 17.70
CA PRO A 204 0.07 -0.81 18.41
C PRO A 204 -1.03 -0.24 17.49
N LYS A 205 -2.30 -0.38 17.89
CA LYS A 205 -3.39 0.29 17.17
C LYS A 205 -3.20 1.80 17.26
N ILE A 206 -3.58 2.50 16.20
CA ILE A 206 -3.66 3.97 16.23
C ILE A 206 -4.81 4.46 17.12
N SER A 207 -5.84 3.63 17.29
CA SER A 207 -6.99 3.87 18.15
C SER A 207 -7.57 2.52 18.58
N GLU A 208 -8.08 2.42 19.80
CA GLU A 208 -8.86 1.26 20.24
C GLU A 208 -10.30 1.30 19.73
N ASP A 209 -10.81 2.47 19.35
CA ASP A 209 -12.13 2.66 18.76
C ASP A 209 -12.15 2.21 17.28
N PRO A 210 -12.93 1.17 16.92
CA PRO A 210 -13.06 0.72 15.52
C PRO A 210 -13.68 1.77 14.60
N GLU A 211 -14.45 2.72 15.13
CA GLU A 211 -15.13 3.79 14.36
C GLU A 211 -14.28 5.06 14.22
N PHE A 212 -13.06 5.08 14.79
CA PHE A 212 -12.11 6.16 14.57
C PHE A 212 -11.91 6.39 13.06
N TYR A 213 -11.80 7.66 12.63
CA TYR A 213 -11.91 8.02 11.21
C TYR A 213 -10.90 7.31 10.29
N LEU A 214 -9.70 6.95 10.80
CA LEU A 214 -8.74 6.14 10.05
C LEU A 214 -9.06 4.64 10.09
N CYS A 215 -9.64 4.13 11.17
CA CYS A 215 -9.99 2.73 11.34
C CYS A 215 -11.25 2.35 10.55
N ARG A 216 -12.26 3.22 10.52
CA ARG A 216 -13.56 2.98 9.88
C ARG A 216 -13.47 2.65 8.39
N PHE A 217 -12.55 3.32 7.68
CA PHE A 217 -12.34 3.11 6.24
C PHE A 217 -11.11 2.25 5.93
N CYS A 218 -10.47 1.69 6.95
CA CYS A 218 -9.31 0.81 6.75
C CYS A 218 -9.78 -0.59 6.33
N LYS A 219 -9.25 -1.10 5.21
CA LYS A 219 -9.52 -2.47 4.75
C LYS A 219 -9.15 -3.55 5.77
N HIS A 220 -8.26 -3.22 6.71
CA HIS A 220 -7.80 -4.13 7.76
C HIS A 220 -8.67 -4.10 9.03
N ASN A 221 -9.74 -3.29 9.08
CA ASN A 221 -10.57 -3.13 10.27
C ASN A 221 -11.05 -4.47 10.84
N SER A 222 -11.51 -5.39 9.99
CA SER A 222 -12.00 -6.69 10.45
C SER A 222 -10.93 -7.53 11.14
N VAL A 223 -9.69 -7.51 10.65
CA VAL A 223 -8.55 -8.22 11.26
C VAL A 223 -8.07 -7.48 12.52
N CYS A 224 -8.06 -6.15 12.49
CA CYS A 224 -7.53 -5.31 13.56
C CYS A 224 -8.46 -5.18 14.78
N HIS A 225 -9.77 -5.15 14.57
CA HIS A 225 -10.77 -4.83 15.59
C HIS A 225 -11.85 -5.92 15.77
N ASN A 226 -12.20 -6.67 14.73
CA ASN A 226 -13.39 -7.54 14.75
C ASN A 226 -13.05 -9.03 14.89
N GLY A 227 -11.82 -9.37 15.26
CA GLY A 227 -11.39 -10.75 15.54
C GLY A 227 -11.36 -11.68 14.32
N LEU A 228 -11.37 -11.13 13.10
CA LEU A 228 -11.19 -11.94 11.89
C LEU A 228 -9.73 -12.41 11.81
N LEU A 229 -9.53 -13.72 11.67
CA LEU A 229 -8.19 -14.26 11.41
C LEU A 229 -7.61 -13.68 10.11
N PRO A 230 -6.29 -13.45 10.04
CA PRO A 230 -5.70 -12.91 8.83
C PRO A 230 -5.78 -13.95 7.69
N ARG A 231 -5.51 -13.49 6.47
CA ARG A 231 -5.48 -14.36 5.29
C ARG A 231 -4.43 -15.46 5.45
N VAL A 232 -4.74 -16.69 5.03
CA VAL A 232 -3.77 -17.80 4.98
C VAL A 232 -2.78 -17.53 3.83
N THR A 233 -1.54 -17.19 4.17
CA THR A 233 -0.43 -16.94 3.24
C THR A 233 0.89 -17.24 3.96
N CYS A 234 2.01 -17.35 3.24
CA CYS A 234 3.30 -17.35 3.93
C CYS A 234 3.55 -16.04 4.69
N ARG A 235 2.94 -14.91 4.32
CA ARG A 235 3.20 -13.61 4.96
C ARG A 235 2.59 -13.45 6.35
N THR A 236 1.61 -14.27 6.68
CA THR A 236 0.97 -14.36 7.99
C THR A 236 1.44 -15.57 8.80
N CYS A 237 2.41 -16.33 8.25
CA CYS A 237 3.01 -17.49 8.88
C CYS A 237 4.04 -17.11 9.95
N ILE A 238 4.18 -17.93 11.00
CA ILE A 238 5.24 -17.83 12.01
C ILE A 238 6.65 -17.97 11.40
N HIS A 239 6.77 -18.66 10.27
CA HIS A 239 8.05 -18.88 9.58
C HIS A 239 8.35 -17.88 8.46
N PHE A 240 7.55 -16.82 8.32
CA PHE A 240 7.82 -15.75 7.36
C PHE A 240 9.09 -15.00 7.72
N GLN A 241 10.02 -14.86 6.78
CA GLN A 241 11.25 -14.10 6.99
C GLN A 241 11.45 -13.10 5.85
N PRO A 242 11.22 -11.80 6.07
CA PRO A 242 11.71 -10.79 5.14
C PRO A 242 13.23 -10.65 5.32
N GLU A 243 13.96 -10.65 4.23
CA GLU A 243 15.42 -10.69 4.26
C GLU A 243 16.03 -9.30 4.08
N ARG A 244 17.14 -9.05 4.77
CA ARG A 244 17.91 -7.79 4.70
C ARG A 244 18.86 -7.74 3.49
N GLY A 245 18.71 -8.66 2.53
CA GLY A 245 19.53 -8.73 1.33
C GLY A 245 18.67 -9.06 0.11
N GLY A 246 18.98 -8.45 -1.04
CA GLY A 246 18.21 -8.61 -2.29
C GLY A 246 17.08 -7.59 -2.46
N ASP A 247 16.34 -7.70 -3.58
CA ASP A 247 15.15 -6.88 -3.88
C ASP A 247 13.88 -7.63 -3.49
N CYS A 248 13.19 -7.17 -2.45
CA CYS A 248 11.97 -7.78 -1.91
C CYS A 248 12.14 -9.27 -1.55
N HIS A 249 13.31 -9.65 -1.07
CA HIS A 249 13.64 -11.05 -0.84
C HIS A 249 12.94 -11.59 0.42
N VAL A 250 12.19 -12.67 0.26
CA VAL A 250 11.50 -13.36 1.36
C VAL A 250 11.90 -14.82 1.35
N SER A 251 12.17 -15.36 2.54
CA SER A 251 12.45 -16.77 2.76
C SER A 251 11.46 -17.39 3.75
N CYS A 252 11.49 -18.72 3.84
CA CYS A 252 10.78 -19.48 4.86
C CYS A 252 11.79 -20.10 5.83
N ALA A 253 11.68 -19.77 7.12
CA ALA A 253 12.55 -20.34 8.16
C ALA A 253 12.41 -21.87 8.26
N ARG A 254 11.18 -22.39 8.12
CA ARG A 254 10.90 -23.83 8.22
C ARG A 254 11.57 -24.66 7.11
N TRP A 255 11.52 -24.16 5.88
CA TRP A 255 12.05 -24.87 4.70
C TRP A 255 13.47 -24.42 4.31
N ALA A 256 14.03 -23.43 5.01
CA ALA A 256 15.33 -22.83 4.75
C ALA A 256 15.54 -22.46 3.26
N LYS A 257 14.52 -21.89 2.63
CA LYS A 257 14.54 -21.58 1.19
C LYS A 257 13.89 -20.23 0.86
N PRO A 258 14.28 -19.58 -0.25
CA PRO A 258 13.56 -18.43 -0.78
C PRO A 258 12.15 -18.80 -1.25
N LEU A 259 11.23 -17.84 -1.18
CA LEU A 259 9.85 -18.01 -1.61
C LEU A 259 9.53 -17.13 -2.82
N SER A 260 9.05 -17.74 -3.90
CA SER A 260 8.38 -17.02 -4.99
C SER A 260 7.10 -16.33 -4.51
N ILE A 261 6.61 -15.35 -5.26
CA ILE A 261 5.37 -14.65 -4.90
C ILE A 261 4.16 -15.59 -4.87
N ASP A 262 4.11 -16.58 -5.76
CA ASP A 262 2.99 -17.52 -5.83
C ASP A 262 3.03 -18.51 -4.66
N GLU A 263 4.20 -18.98 -4.25
CA GLU A 263 4.36 -19.73 -3.00
C GLU A 263 3.96 -18.90 -1.79
N GLN A 264 4.32 -17.61 -1.76
CA GLN A 264 3.92 -16.72 -0.67
C GLN A 264 2.39 -16.60 -0.57
N ARG A 265 1.69 -16.55 -1.70
CA ARG A 265 0.23 -16.45 -1.75
C ARG A 265 -0.45 -17.74 -1.35
N ALA A 266 0.02 -18.87 -1.89
CA ALA A 266 -0.59 -20.18 -1.66
C ALA A 266 -0.43 -20.67 -0.22
N ALA A 267 0.67 -20.28 0.45
CA ALA A 267 1.17 -20.94 1.64
C ALA A 267 1.52 -22.43 1.40
N CYS A 268 2.23 -23.03 2.35
CA CYS A 268 2.48 -24.48 2.36
C CYS A 268 1.52 -25.17 3.34
N PRO A 269 1.33 -26.50 3.24
CA PRO A 269 0.51 -27.26 4.20
C PRO A 269 0.95 -27.11 5.66
N ALA A 270 2.25 -26.93 5.91
CA ALA A 270 2.81 -26.74 7.25
C ALA A 270 2.80 -25.27 7.74
N MET A 271 1.95 -24.40 7.16
CA MET A 271 1.85 -23.03 7.63
C MET A 271 1.12 -22.98 8.97
N LEU A 272 1.68 -22.24 9.92
CA LEU A 272 1.05 -21.88 11.20
C LEU A 272 0.95 -20.37 11.27
N PHE A 273 -0.19 -19.85 11.69
CA PHE A 273 -0.35 -18.42 11.92
C PHE A 273 0.69 -17.95 12.92
N ASN A 274 1.31 -16.80 12.62
CA ASN A 274 2.07 -16.08 13.63
C ASN A 274 1.11 -15.74 14.80
N PRO A 275 1.38 -16.20 16.03
CA PRO A 275 0.48 -16.01 17.17
C PRO A 275 0.10 -14.56 17.44
N ALA A 276 0.97 -13.61 17.06
CA ALA A 276 0.70 -12.18 17.23
C ALA A 276 -0.46 -11.65 16.35
N PHE A 277 -0.92 -12.42 15.36
CA PHE A 277 -2.14 -12.12 14.59
C PHE A 277 -3.39 -12.78 15.15
N VAL A 278 -3.26 -13.80 15.99
CA VAL A 278 -4.39 -14.61 16.45
C VAL A 278 -5.03 -13.91 17.66
N PRO A 279 -6.33 -13.55 17.60
CA PRO A 279 -6.99 -12.78 18.66
C PRO A 279 -7.47 -13.67 19.83
N TYR A 280 -6.93 -14.88 19.95
CA TYR A 280 -7.34 -15.90 20.91
C TYR A 280 -6.22 -16.15 21.92
N GLU A 281 -6.58 -16.70 23.08
CA GLU A 281 -5.58 -17.09 24.09
C GLU A 281 -4.83 -18.33 23.61
N GLN A 282 -3.52 -18.24 23.43
CA GLN A 282 -2.67 -19.42 23.18
C GLN A 282 -2.55 -20.22 24.47
N VAL A 283 -2.93 -21.50 24.44
CA VAL A 283 -2.97 -22.36 25.64
C VAL A 283 -2.02 -23.55 25.58
N ASP A 284 -1.59 -23.98 24.40
CA ASP A 284 -0.66 -25.11 24.24
C ASP A 284 0.10 -25.03 22.90
N VAL A 285 1.26 -25.69 22.84
CA VAL A 285 2.09 -25.84 21.64
C VAL A 285 2.65 -27.25 21.60
N ASP A 286 2.47 -27.93 20.47
CA ASP A 286 3.11 -29.21 20.19
C ASP A 286 4.07 -29.02 19.02
N GLU A 287 5.37 -28.97 19.32
CA GLU A 287 6.42 -28.79 18.32
C GLU A 287 6.58 -30.03 17.42
N GLU A 288 6.33 -31.24 17.95
CA GLU A 288 6.47 -32.48 17.18
C GLU A 288 5.31 -32.64 16.19
N ALA A 289 4.09 -32.31 16.63
CA ALA A 289 2.91 -32.30 15.77
C ALA A 289 2.81 -31.03 14.90
N GLU A 290 3.68 -30.03 15.11
CA GLU A 290 3.62 -28.70 14.49
C GLU A 290 2.23 -28.05 14.66
N THR A 291 1.72 -27.98 15.88
CA THR A 291 0.41 -27.37 16.17
C THR A 291 0.47 -26.30 17.26
N ILE A 292 -0.47 -25.35 17.18
CA ILE A 292 -0.68 -24.33 18.22
C ILE A 292 -2.15 -24.35 18.62
N THR A 293 -2.41 -24.54 19.90
CA THR A 293 -3.78 -24.60 20.42
C THR A 293 -4.18 -23.27 21.01
N TYR A 294 -5.35 -22.79 20.61
CA TYR A 294 -5.94 -21.54 21.04
C TYR A 294 -7.33 -21.75 21.67
N ARG A 295 -7.62 -20.98 22.71
CA ARG A 295 -8.95 -20.87 23.33
C ARG A 295 -9.65 -19.61 22.84
N LYS A 296 -10.80 -19.77 22.20
CA LYS A 296 -11.65 -18.67 21.71
C LYS A 296 -12.42 -18.00 22.87
N PRO A 297 -12.97 -16.79 22.66
CA PRO A 297 -13.78 -16.10 23.68
C PRO A 297 -15.02 -16.87 24.15
N ASP A 298 -15.57 -17.78 23.32
CA ASP A 298 -16.70 -18.64 23.68
C ASP A 298 -16.28 -19.91 24.46
N GLY A 299 -14.98 -20.06 24.76
CA GLY A 299 -14.40 -21.20 25.45
C GLY A 299 -14.08 -22.39 24.55
N SER A 300 -14.45 -22.36 23.27
CA SER A 300 -14.11 -23.42 22.32
C SER A 300 -12.61 -23.43 22.01
N ILE A 301 -12.09 -24.63 21.70
CA ILE A 301 -10.69 -24.83 21.32
C ILE A 301 -10.57 -24.85 19.80
N TRP A 302 -9.54 -24.18 19.29
CA TRP A 302 -9.12 -24.27 17.90
C TRP A 302 -7.63 -24.61 17.86
N ILE A 303 -7.26 -25.59 17.05
CA ILE A 303 -5.89 -26.06 16.89
C ILE A 303 -5.44 -25.68 15.50
N ASP A 304 -4.49 -24.77 15.41
CA ASP A 304 -3.81 -24.42 14.17
C ASP A 304 -2.84 -25.55 13.79
N GLY A 305 -2.84 -25.94 12.52
CA GLY A 305 -2.06 -27.09 12.01
C GLY A 305 -2.77 -28.46 12.05
N ALA A 306 -3.86 -28.63 12.81
CA ALA A 306 -4.48 -29.96 13.01
C ALA A 306 -5.31 -30.50 11.83
N THR A 307 -5.73 -29.66 10.87
CA THR A 307 -6.56 -30.08 9.73
C THR A 307 -6.33 -29.20 8.50
N ARG A 308 -5.93 -29.79 7.36
CA ARG A 308 -5.92 -29.12 6.04
C ARG A 308 -6.39 -30.01 4.88
N GLU A 309 -7.25 -31.00 5.12
CA GLU A 309 -7.81 -31.83 4.03
C GLU A 309 -8.94 -31.16 3.22
N GLU A 310 -9.42 -29.96 3.56
CA GLU A 310 -10.58 -29.34 2.86
C GLU A 310 -10.36 -27.88 2.42
N ALA A 311 -9.21 -27.55 1.81
CA ALA A 311 -9.02 -26.22 1.20
C ALA A 311 -8.19 -26.26 -0.10
N ALA A 312 -8.50 -27.20 -0.99
CA ALA A 312 -8.13 -27.16 -2.40
C ALA A 312 -9.34 -26.73 -3.25
#